data_AF-A0ABD1VVW5-F1
#
_entry.id   AF-A0ABD1VVW5-F1
#
_cell.length_a   1.000
_cell.length_b   1.000
_cell.length_c   1.000
_cell.angle_alpha   90.00
_cell.angle_beta   90.00
_cell.angle_gamma   90.00
#
_symmetry.space_group_name_H-M   'P 1'
#
loop_
_entity.id
_entity.type
_entity.pdbx_description
1 polymer ?
#
loop_
_entity_poly.entity_id
_entity_poly.type
_entity_poly.pdbx_seq_one_letter_code
_entity_poly.pdbx_strand_id
1 'polypeptide(L)'
;MSDRIAREKAEEEARQQALLKKRSKVLQRELPRPPPASLDVIKNSLMRADEDKSSFVPPTLIEHADEMIRKELLHLLEHDNIKYPLEEKADKEKKKGVKRGKSVPVPAIEDFEETDLKEADNLIKDEVQFLRVAMGHENESLDEFVEAHRTCLNDIMYFPTRNGYGLSSVANNIEKLAALQNEFENVKKRMDDDTKKAQRLEQKIKVLTNGYQMRAGKLWSQIEATFKVMDTAGTELECFQALQKQEHLAATQRIGKLWDEVQKQKNVEQILQKRYGDLLDEQEKVQRLMDAYRVQAKIEEEIAAKNRALELAETEAA
;
A
#
# COMPACT_ATOMS: atom_id res chain seq x y z
N MET A 1 -11.50 -43.56 -14.37
CA MET A 1 -10.82 -42.65 -15.32
C MET A 1 -9.74 -41.82 -14.63
N SER A 2 -10.01 -41.25 -13.43
CA SER A 2 -9.00 -40.51 -12.65
C SER A 2 -7.78 -41.36 -12.23
N ASP A 3 -7.97 -42.62 -11.82
CA ASP A 3 -6.85 -43.49 -11.38
C ASP A 3 -5.92 -43.93 -12.50
N ARG A 4 -6.42 -44.05 -13.74
CA ARG A 4 -5.57 -44.39 -14.90
C ARG A 4 -4.69 -43.21 -15.29
N ILE A 5 -5.26 -42.01 -15.30
CA ILE A 5 -4.54 -40.76 -15.58
C ILE A 5 -3.52 -40.49 -14.46
N ALA A 6 -3.84 -40.79 -13.20
CA ALA A 6 -2.90 -40.64 -12.09
C ALA A 6 -1.70 -41.61 -12.19
N ARG A 7 -1.92 -42.86 -12.63
CA ARG A 7 -0.84 -43.84 -12.86
C ARG A 7 0.02 -43.48 -14.06
N GLU A 8 -0.60 -43.10 -15.17
CA GLU A 8 0.11 -42.66 -16.38
C GLU A 8 0.95 -41.42 -16.09
N LYS A 9 0.39 -40.45 -15.36
CA LYS A 9 1.12 -39.27 -14.91
C LYS A 9 2.27 -39.62 -13.95
N ALA A 10 2.06 -40.55 -13.02
CA ALA A 10 3.13 -41.00 -12.13
C ALA A 10 4.26 -41.74 -12.87
N GLU A 11 3.93 -42.52 -13.91
CA GLU A 11 4.92 -43.17 -14.78
C GLU A 11 5.67 -42.15 -15.63
N GLU A 12 4.99 -41.15 -16.19
CA GLU A 12 5.61 -40.05 -16.92
C GLU A 12 6.51 -39.20 -16.02
N GLU A 13 6.06 -38.88 -14.80
CA GLU A 13 6.86 -38.17 -13.80
C GLU A 13 8.08 -39.00 -13.39
N ALA A 14 7.94 -40.31 -13.18
CA ALA A 14 9.07 -41.20 -12.88
C ALA A 14 10.08 -41.26 -14.03
N ARG A 15 9.61 -41.31 -15.29
CA ARG A 15 10.49 -41.22 -16.47
C ARG A 15 11.19 -39.87 -16.56
N GLN A 16 10.49 -38.77 -16.30
CA GLN A 16 11.08 -37.43 -16.28
C GLN A 16 12.13 -37.30 -15.16
N GLN A 17 11.86 -37.83 -13.97
CA GLN A 17 12.81 -37.85 -12.86
C GLN A 17 14.06 -38.69 -13.18
N ALA A 18 13.88 -39.87 -13.80
CA ALA A 18 15.01 -40.69 -14.25
C ALA A 18 15.86 -39.96 -15.29
N LEU A 19 15.22 -39.28 -16.25
CA LEU A 19 15.92 -38.44 -17.23
C LEU A 19 16.62 -37.26 -16.56
N LEU A 20 16.02 -36.61 -15.56
CA LEU A 20 16.62 -35.50 -14.82
C LEU A 20 17.88 -35.96 -14.06
N LYS A 21 17.84 -37.11 -13.39
CA LYS A 21 18.99 -37.69 -12.67
C LYS A 21 20.18 -38.01 -13.59
N LYS A 22 19.92 -38.27 -14.87
CA LYS A 22 20.95 -38.51 -15.89
C LYS A 22 21.49 -37.23 -16.54
N ARG A 23 20.87 -36.06 -16.29
CA ARG A 23 21.37 -34.77 -16.83
C ARG A 23 22.59 -34.30 -16.07
N SER A 24 23.31 -33.32 -16.63
CA SER A 24 24.41 -32.65 -15.96
C SER A 24 23.99 -32.05 -14.61
N LYS A 25 24.90 -32.03 -13.63
CA LYS A 25 24.65 -31.46 -12.29
C LYS A 25 24.21 -29.98 -12.35
N VAL A 26 24.64 -29.25 -13.38
CA VAL A 26 24.24 -27.85 -13.64
C VAL A 26 22.75 -27.75 -13.94
N LEU A 27 22.22 -28.65 -14.78
CA LEU A 27 20.79 -28.72 -15.08
C LEU A 27 19.97 -29.24 -13.90
N GLN A 28 20.49 -30.22 -13.16
CA GLN A 28 19.81 -30.74 -11.96
C GLN A 28 19.66 -29.68 -10.86
N ARG A 29 20.63 -28.78 -10.74
CA ARG A 29 20.67 -27.71 -9.73
C ARG A 29 20.12 -26.37 -10.26
N GLU A 30 19.64 -26.33 -11.49
CA GLU A 30 19.15 -25.13 -12.17
C GLU A 30 20.11 -23.93 -12.13
N LEU A 31 21.42 -24.21 -12.19
CA LEU A 31 22.44 -23.17 -12.12
C LEU A 31 22.56 -22.39 -13.45
N PRO A 32 22.95 -21.10 -13.42
CA PRO A 32 23.17 -20.32 -14.63
C PRO A 32 24.23 -20.97 -15.52
N ARG A 33 23.91 -21.13 -16.81
CA ARG A 33 24.83 -21.67 -17.81
C ARG A 33 25.51 -20.56 -18.61
N PRO A 34 26.75 -20.79 -19.10
CA PRO A 34 27.43 -19.82 -19.94
C PRO A 34 26.63 -19.56 -21.23
N PRO A 35 26.41 -18.30 -21.61
CA PRO A 35 25.71 -17.97 -22.86
C PRO A 35 26.48 -18.50 -24.07
N PRO A 36 25.80 -18.80 -25.19
CA PRO A 36 26.45 -19.40 -26.37
C PRO A 36 27.63 -18.57 -26.88
N ALA A 37 27.53 -17.23 -26.82
CA ALA A 37 28.63 -16.33 -27.23
C ALA A 37 29.90 -16.47 -26.37
N SER A 38 29.78 -16.95 -25.12
CA SER A 38 30.93 -17.20 -24.26
C SER A 38 31.56 -18.57 -24.47
N LEU A 39 30.85 -19.52 -25.10
CA LEU A 39 31.41 -20.85 -25.38
C LEU A 39 32.61 -20.78 -26.32
N ASP A 40 32.58 -19.89 -27.31
CA ASP A 40 33.72 -19.71 -28.24
C ASP A 40 34.97 -19.21 -27.50
N VAL A 41 34.79 -18.32 -26.52
CA VAL A 41 35.88 -17.82 -25.67
C VAL A 41 36.41 -18.94 -24.77
N ILE A 42 35.51 -19.71 -24.16
CA ILE A 42 35.86 -20.85 -23.30
C ILE A 42 36.62 -21.92 -24.10
N LYS A 43 36.17 -22.21 -25.33
CA LYS A 43 36.80 -23.16 -26.25
C LYS A 43 38.23 -22.76 -26.58
N ASN A 44 38.44 -21.48 -26.92
CA ASN A 44 39.77 -20.95 -27.22
C ASN A 44 40.69 -20.90 -26.00
N SER A 45 40.14 -20.77 -24.78
CA SER A 45 40.93 -20.76 -23.54
C SER A 45 41.27 -22.15 -23.02
N LEU A 46 40.39 -23.14 -23.19
CA LEU A 46 40.58 -24.49 -22.64
C LEU A 46 41.40 -25.37 -23.57
N MET A 47 41.28 -25.17 -24.89
CA MET A 47 42.02 -25.94 -25.88
C MET A 47 43.40 -25.31 -26.08
N ARG A 48 44.46 -26.12 -26.01
CA ARG A 48 45.80 -25.69 -26.44
C ARG A 48 45.73 -25.33 -27.92
N ALA A 49 46.32 -24.18 -28.29
CA ALA A 49 46.48 -23.83 -29.70
C ALA A 49 47.32 -24.93 -30.37
N ASP A 50 47.02 -25.27 -31.62
CA ASP A 50 47.74 -26.31 -32.36
C ASP A 50 49.26 -26.03 -32.48
N GLU A 51 49.67 -24.77 -32.25
CA GLU A 51 51.06 -24.32 -32.23
C GLU A 51 51.86 -24.82 -31.01
N ASP A 52 51.22 -25.04 -29.85
CA ASP A 52 51.86 -25.53 -28.62
C ASP A 52 52.16 -27.04 -28.64
N LYS A 53 51.59 -27.76 -29.62
CA LYS A 53 51.87 -29.19 -29.87
C LYS A 53 53.28 -29.42 -30.45
N SER A 54 53.98 -28.34 -30.80
CA SER A 54 55.38 -28.33 -31.27
C SER A 54 56.42 -28.33 -30.12
N SER A 55 56.01 -28.60 -28.88
CA SER A 55 56.95 -28.89 -27.80
C SER A 55 57.75 -30.16 -28.11
N PHE A 56 59.08 -30.07 -28.05
CA PHE A 56 60.00 -31.21 -28.19
C PHE A 56 59.77 -32.32 -27.14
N VAL A 57 59.04 -32.01 -26.06
CA VAL A 57 58.68 -32.94 -25.00
C VAL A 57 57.27 -33.48 -25.23
N PRO A 58 57.10 -34.81 -25.40
CA PRO A 58 55.78 -35.43 -25.48
C PRO A 58 54.92 -35.10 -24.25
N PRO A 59 53.61 -34.86 -24.42
CA PRO A 59 52.73 -34.57 -23.30
C PRO A 59 52.71 -35.73 -22.32
N THR A 60 52.70 -35.41 -21.03
CA THR A 60 52.59 -36.41 -19.97
C THR A 60 51.22 -37.09 -20.01
N LEU A 61 51.11 -38.29 -19.42
CA LEU A 61 49.84 -39.02 -19.33
C LEU A 61 48.75 -38.21 -18.61
N ILE A 62 49.14 -37.39 -17.63
CA ILE A 62 48.24 -36.50 -16.88
C ILE A 62 47.73 -35.39 -17.80
N GLU A 63 48.60 -34.75 -18.58
CA GLU A 63 48.17 -33.72 -19.53
C GLU A 63 47.23 -34.27 -20.60
N HIS A 64 47.46 -35.50 -21.06
CA HIS A 64 46.55 -36.17 -21.99
C HIS A 64 45.18 -36.44 -21.35
N ALA A 65 45.16 -36.86 -20.07
CA ALA A 65 43.92 -37.00 -19.31
C ALA A 65 43.17 -35.66 -19.18
N ASP A 66 43.87 -34.57 -18.84
CA ASP A 66 43.29 -33.23 -18.74
C ASP A 66 42.75 -32.72 -20.08
N GLU A 67 43.41 -33.02 -21.19
CA GLU A 67 42.92 -32.69 -22.52
C GLU A 67 41.64 -33.47 -22.87
N MET A 68 41.53 -34.75 -22.48
CA MET A 68 40.31 -35.53 -22.65
C MET A 68 39.16 -34.93 -21.83
N ILE A 69 39.40 -34.60 -20.56
CA ILE A 69 38.41 -33.98 -19.66
C ILE A 69 37.90 -32.65 -20.23
N ARG A 70 38.81 -31.80 -20.73
CA ARG A 70 38.44 -30.49 -21.31
C ARG A 70 37.60 -30.61 -22.59
N LYS A 71 37.89 -31.61 -23.44
CA LYS A 71 37.09 -31.89 -24.65
C LYS A 71 35.69 -32.35 -24.29
N GLU A 72 35.55 -33.27 -23.34
CA GLU A 72 34.25 -33.75 -22.87
C GLU A 72 33.44 -32.63 -22.20
N LEU A 73 34.08 -31.75 -21.44
CA LEU A 73 33.42 -30.57 -20.85
C LEU A 73 32.81 -29.66 -21.93
N LEU A 74 33.57 -29.35 -22.99
CA LEU A 74 33.08 -28.53 -24.10
C LEU A 74 31.93 -29.21 -24.83
N HIS A 75 32.05 -30.51 -25.12
CA HIS A 75 31.02 -31.31 -25.77
C HIS A 75 29.71 -31.33 -24.96
N LEU A 76 29.82 -31.50 -23.63
CA LEU A 76 28.69 -31.45 -22.70
C LEU A 76 28.02 -30.07 -22.68
N LEU A 77 28.82 -28.99 -22.65
CA LEU A 77 28.30 -27.61 -22.67
C LEU A 77 27.59 -27.28 -24.00
N GLU A 78 28.14 -27.69 -25.13
CA GLU A 78 27.54 -27.53 -26.46
C GLU A 78 26.21 -28.30 -26.55
N HIS A 79 26.18 -29.57 -26.12
CA HIS A 79 24.96 -30.36 -26.05
C HIS A 79 23.90 -29.71 -25.15
N ASP A 80 24.26 -29.29 -23.93
CA ASP A 80 23.29 -28.76 -22.97
C ASP A 80 22.70 -27.43 -23.45
N ASN A 81 23.50 -26.57 -24.08
CA ASN A 81 23.02 -25.31 -24.65
C ASN A 81 22.08 -25.50 -25.84
N ILE A 82 22.29 -26.53 -26.68
CA ILE A 82 21.42 -26.83 -27.83
C ILE A 82 20.15 -27.58 -27.40
N LYS A 83 20.28 -28.61 -26.56
CA LYS A 83 19.17 -29.47 -26.12
C LYS A 83 18.25 -28.79 -25.11
N TYR A 84 18.82 -27.95 -24.23
CA TYR A 84 18.07 -27.19 -23.25
C TYR A 84 18.45 -25.71 -23.37
N PRO A 85 17.92 -24.95 -24.33
CA PRO A 85 18.24 -23.53 -24.44
C PRO A 85 17.89 -22.76 -23.15
N LEU A 86 18.74 -21.81 -22.75
CA LEU A 86 18.38 -20.86 -21.70
C LEU A 86 17.24 -19.99 -22.22
N GLU A 87 16.06 -20.09 -21.61
CA GLU A 87 15.05 -19.06 -21.77
C GLU A 87 15.57 -17.81 -21.06
N GLU A 88 16.21 -16.91 -21.82
CA GLU A 88 16.49 -15.57 -21.31
C GLU A 88 15.15 -14.99 -20.84
N LYS A 89 14.99 -14.83 -19.52
CA LYS A 89 13.91 -14.02 -18.91
C LYS A 89 14.16 -12.52 -19.18
N ALA A 90 14.62 -12.19 -20.38
CA ALA A 90 14.77 -10.84 -20.90
C ALA A 90 13.83 -10.72 -22.10
N ASP A 91 12.82 -9.85 -21.94
CA ASP A 91 12.03 -9.28 -23.03
C ASP A 91 11.14 -10.22 -23.86
N LYS A 92 10.13 -10.81 -23.19
CA LYS A 92 8.93 -11.35 -23.87
C LYS A 92 8.13 -10.29 -24.67
N GLU A 93 8.50 -9.01 -24.65
CA GLU A 93 7.79 -7.98 -25.42
C GLU A 93 8.38 -7.64 -26.79
N LYS A 94 9.59 -8.08 -27.16
CA LYS A 94 10.17 -7.73 -28.46
C LYS A 94 11.01 -8.83 -29.08
N LYS A 95 10.38 -9.92 -29.52
CA LYS A 95 10.83 -10.72 -30.67
C LYS A 95 9.72 -11.65 -31.17
N LYS A 96 8.66 -11.05 -31.74
CA LYS A 96 7.94 -11.71 -32.82
C LYS A 96 8.92 -11.85 -33.98
N GLY A 97 9.28 -13.08 -34.33
CA GLY A 97 9.93 -13.40 -35.59
C GLY A 97 11.46 -13.33 -35.60
N VAL A 98 12.14 -14.11 -34.75
CA VAL A 98 13.43 -14.67 -35.18
C VAL A 98 13.14 -16.11 -35.57
N LYS A 99 13.21 -16.35 -36.89
CA LYS A 99 13.19 -17.67 -37.51
C LYS A 99 14.05 -18.60 -36.65
N ARG A 100 13.46 -19.70 -36.17
CA ARG A 100 14.20 -20.83 -35.61
C ARG A 100 15.32 -21.14 -36.61
N GLY A 101 16.55 -20.76 -36.27
CA GLY A 101 17.73 -21.14 -37.04
C GLY A 101 17.72 -22.65 -37.18
N LYS A 102 18.20 -23.14 -38.32
CA LYS A 102 18.40 -24.57 -38.65
C LYS A 102 18.67 -25.36 -37.37
N SER A 103 17.91 -26.45 -37.14
CA SER A 103 18.16 -27.37 -36.03
C SER A 103 19.61 -27.84 -36.13
N VAL A 104 20.50 -27.24 -35.35
CA VAL A 104 21.86 -27.72 -35.22
C VAL A 104 21.72 -29.13 -34.63
N PRO A 105 22.29 -30.17 -35.27
CA PRO A 105 22.26 -31.51 -34.72
C PRO A 105 22.78 -31.47 -33.29
N VAL A 106 22.00 -31.96 -32.33
CA VAL A 106 22.43 -32.07 -30.94
C VAL A 106 23.62 -33.03 -30.92
N PRO A 107 24.81 -32.61 -30.46
CA PRO A 107 25.95 -33.52 -30.33
C PRO A 107 25.56 -34.72 -29.47
N ALA A 108 25.78 -35.94 -29.96
CA ALA A 108 25.43 -37.14 -29.19
C ALA A 108 26.37 -37.28 -27.99
N ILE A 109 25.81 -37.39 -26.79
CA ILE A 109 26.55 -37.75 -25.58
C ILE A 109 26.42 -39.26 -25.38
N GLU A 110 27.47 -39.87 -24.86
CA GLU A 110 27.46 -41.27 -24.44
C GLU A 110 26.46 -41.49 -23.29
N ASP A 111 25.56 -42.46 -23.46
CA ASP A 111 24.54 -42.78 -22.47
C ASP A 111 25.10 -43.76 -21.43
N PHE A 112 25.26 -43.29 -20.19
CA PHE A 112 25.68 -44.12 -19.05
C PHE A 112 24.50 -44.63 -18.21
N GLU A 113 24.71 -45.78 -17.55
CA GLU A 113 23.76 -46.31 -16.57
C GLU A 113 23.83 -45.51 -15.26
N GLU A 114 22.73 -45.52 -14.49
CA GLU A 114 22.68 -44.78 -13.22
C GLU A 114 23.61 -45.40 -12.16
N THR A 115 23.92 -46.69 -12.28
CA THR A 115 24.90 -47.40 -11.44
C THR A 115 26.31 -46.85 -11.67
N ASP A 116 26.72 -46.77 -12.94
CA ASP A 116 28.07 -46.35 -13.33
C ASP A 116 28.32 -44.89 -12.92
N LEU A 117 27.30 -44.03 -13.07
CA LEU A 117 27.37 -42.63 -12.63
C LEU A 117 27.52 -42.51 -11.10
N LYS A 118 26.90 -43.40 -10.33
CA LYS A 118 27.03 -43.42 -8.86
C LYS A 118 28.39 -43.93 -8.42
N GLU A 119 28.91 -44.96 -9.09
CA GLU A 119 30.25 -45.48 -8.84
C GLU A 119 31.31 -44.41 -9.15
N ALA A 120 31.20 -43.72 -10.28
CA ALA A 120 32.07 -42.60 -10.63
C ALA A 120 31.98 -41.45 -9.60
N ASP A 121 30.78 -41.09 -9.13
CA ASP A 121 30.61 -40.07 -8.09
C ASP A 121 31.25 -40.46 -6.76
N ASN A 122 31.28 -41.76 -6.43
CA ASN A 122 31.99 -42.26 -5.25
C ASN A 122 33.52 -42.20 -5.43
N LEU A 123 34.04 -42.61 -6.60
CA LEU A 123 35.47 -42.50 -6.90
C LEU A 123 35.98 -41.06 -6.80
N ILE A 124 35.20 -40.10 -7.32
CA ILE A 124 35.52 -38.67 -7.21
C ILE A 124 35.52 -38.22 -5.75
N LYS A 125 34.59 -38.69 -4.91
CA LYS A 125 34.58 -38.35 -3.48
C LYS A 125 35.79 -38.90 -2.74
N ASP A 126 36.19 -40.13 -3.06
CA ASP A 126 37.37 -40.76 -2.46
C ASP A 126 38.65 -40.01 -2.86
N GLU A 127 38.77 -39.61 -4.13
CA GLU A 127 39.87 -38.77 -4.62
C GLU A 127 39.88 -37.39 -3.94
N VAL A 128 38.73 -36.74 -3.80
CA VAL A 128 38.62 -35.46 -3.09
C VAL A 128 39.07 -35.58 -1.63
N GLN A 129 38.71 -36.67 -0.94
CA GLN A 129 39.18 -36.92 0.42
C GLN A 129 40.69 -37.14 0.47
N PHE A 130 41.23 -37.92 -0.46
CA PHE A 130 42.67 -38.13 -0.58
C PHE A 130 43.42 -36.81 -0.82
N LEU A 131 42.95 -35.97 -1.74
CA LEU A 131 43.55 -34.66 -2.03
C LEU A 131 43.45 -33.72 -0.83
N ARG A 132 42.32 -33.72 -0.11
CA ARG A 132 42.13 -32.91 1.10
C ARG A 132 43.16 -33.25 2.18
N VAL A 133 43.44 -34.54 2.36
CA VAL A 133 44.48 -35.04 3.27
C VAL A 133 45.87 -34.66 2.77
N ALA A 134 46.18 -34.93 1.49
CA ALA A 134 47.49 -34.68 0.89
C ALA A 134 47.88 -33.19 0.89
N MET A 135 46.90 -32.30 0.76
CA MET A 135 47.09 -30.84 0.79
C MET A 135 47.05 -30.25 2.22
N GLY A 136 46.82 -31.08 3.25
CA GLY A 136 46.85 -30.65 4.66
C GLY A 136 45.58 -29.96 5.16
N HIS A 137 44.45 -30.08 4.43
CA HIS A 137 43.17 -29.41 4.73
C HIS A 137 42.19 -30.32 5.50
N GLU A 138 42.69 -31.28 6.29
CA GLU A 138 41.88 -32.29 6.99
C GLU A 138 40.89 -31.69 8.01
N ASN A 139 41.28 -30.58 8.63
CA ASN A 139 40.49 -29.90 9.66
C ASN A 139 39.79 -28.64 9.15
N GLU A 140 40.01 -28.28 7.87
CA GLU A 140 39.42 -27.07 7.31
C GLU A 140 37.94 -27.28 7.04
N SER A 141 37.17 -26.27 7.44
CA SER A 141 35.74 -26.20 7.29
C SER A 141 35.35 -25.66 5.91
N LEU A 142 34.10 -25.90 5.51
CA LEU A 142 33.57 -25.33 4.25
C LEU A 142 33.60 -23.80 4.26
N ASP A 143 33.46 -23.17 5.43
CA ASP A 143 33.44 -21.71 5.57
C ASP A 143 34.80 -21.09 5.26
N GLU A 144 35.89 -21.73 5.69
CA GLU A 144 37.27 -21.33 5.36
C GLU A 144 37.53 -21.45 3.86
N PHE A 145 37.03 -22.52 3.21
CA PHE A 145 37.10 -22.64 1.75
C PHE A 145 36.33 -21.51 1.04
N VAL A 146 35.14 -21.16 1.52
CA VAL A 146 34.35 -20.07 0.94
C VAL A 146 35.07 -18.73 1.10
N GLU A 147 35.73 -18.49 2.23
CA GLU A 147 36.53 -17.29 2.46
C GLU A 147 37.76 -17.22 1.55
N ALA A 148 38.51 -18.32 1.41
CA ALA A 148 39.64 -18.41 0.49
C ALA A 148 39.18 -18.20 -0.96
N HIS A 149 38.09 -18.85 -1.38
CA HIS A 149 37.50 -18.69 -2.70
C HIS A 149 37.07 -17.23 -2.96
N ARG A 150 36.42 -16.58 -2.00
CA ARG A 150 36.05 -15.15 -2.10
C ARG A 150 37.28 -14.26 -2.24
N THR A 151 38.35 -14.57 -1.50
CA THR A 151 39.61 -13.81 -1.55
C THR A 151 40.26 -13.93 -2.93
N CYS A 152 40.37 -15.15 -3.48
CA CYS A 152 40.88 -15.36 -4.83
C CYS A 152 40.00 -14.67 -5.89
N LEU A 153 38.68 -14.75 -5.76
CA LEU A 153 37.75 -14.11 -6.68
C LEU A 153 37.89 -12.58 -6.67
N ASN A 154 38.04 -11.98 -5.49
CA ASN A 154 38.25 -10.54 -5.34
C ASN A 154 39.62 -10.08 -5.86
N ASP A 155 40.63 -10.97 -5.90
CA ASP A 155 41.92 -10.68 -6.50
C ASP A 155 41.87 -10.72 -8.04
N ILE A 156 40.85 -11.33 -8.65
CA ILE A 156 40.71 -11.40 -10.11
C ILE A 156 40.16 -10.07 -10.64
N MET A 157 40.90 -9.44 -11.55
CA MET A 157 40.50 -8.22 -12.26
C MET A 157 40.60 -8.39 -13.77
N TYR A 158 39.73 -7.72 -14.52
CA TYR A 158 39.80 -7.70 -15.98
C TYR A 158 40.83 -6.66 -16.44
N PHE A 159 41.87 -7.09 -17.17
CA PHE A 159 42.88 -6.20 -17.73
C PHE A 159 42.60 -5.93 -19.21
N PRO A 160 42.24 -4.69 -19.59
CA PRO A 160 41.92 -4.36 -20.98
C PRO A 160 43.10 -4.53 -21.93
N THR A 161 44.32 -4.28 -21.45
CA THR A 161 45.57 -4.42 -22.24
C THR A 161 45.87 -5.86 -22.63
N ARG A 162 45.47 -6.82 -21.79
CA ARG A 162 45.65 -8.27 -22.00
C ARG A 162 44.39 -8.94 -22.55
N ASN A 163 43.28 -8.20 -22.65
CA ASN A 163 41.97 -8.69 -23.05
C ASN A 163 41.54 -9.95 -22.26
N GLY A 164 41.80 -9.96 -20.95
CA GLY A 164 41.60 -11.14 -20.11
C GLY A 164 41.64 -10.83 -18.63
N TYR A 165 41.21 -11.80 -17.83
CA TYR A 165 41.26 -11.72 -16.37
C TYR A 165 42.64 -12.13 -15.85
N GLY A 166 43.12 -11.44 -14.83
CA GLY A 166 44.36 -11.76 -14.14
C GLY A 166 44.30 -11.39 -12.67
N LEU A 167 45.33 -11.76 -11.92
CA LEU A 167 45.45 -11.45 -10.50
C LEU A 167 45.90 -10.00 -10.29
N SER A 168 45.20 -9.29 -9.41
CA SER A 168 45.52 -7.92 -9.01
C SER A 168 46.81 -7.89 -8.21
N SER A 169 47.05 -8.86 -7.32
CA SER A 169 48.29 -9.01 -6.57
C SER A 169 49.55 -8.98 -7.44
N VAL A 170 49.50 -9.54 -8.65
CA VAL A 170 50.64 -9.63 -9.58
C VAL A 170 50.73 -8.43 -10.54
N ALA A 171 49.64 -7.68 -10.73
CA ALA A 171 49.56 -6.62 -11.73
C ALA A 171 50.23 -5.30 -11.28
N ASN A 172 50.74 -4.55 -12.26
CA ASN A 172 51.32 -3.23 -12.01
C ASN A 172 50.23 -2.18 -11.73
N ASN A 173 50.57 -1.13 -10.99
CA ASN A 173 49.61 -0.05 -10.65
C ASN A 173 48.98 0.62 -11.90
N ILE A 174 49.72 0.71 -13.01
CA ILE A 174 49.22 1.26 -14.27
C ILE A 174 48.14 0.34 -14.88
N GLU A 175 48.36 -0.98 -14.85
CA GLU A 175 47.39 -1.95 -15.35
C GLU A 175 46.13 -2.01 -14.47
N LYS A 176 46.31 -1.91 -13.13
CA LYS A 176 45.19 -1.79 -12.18
C LYS A 176 44.35 -0.54 -12.44
N LEU A 177 45.00 0.59 -12.68
CA LEU A 177 44.31 1.84 -12.99
C LEU A 177 43.49 1.70 -14.28
N ALA A 178 44.06 1.12 -15.34
CA ALA A 178 43.35 0.87 -16.59
C ALA A 178 42.17 -0.11 -16.42
N ALA A 179 42.32 -1.15 -15.60
CA ALA A 179 41.24 -2.08 -15.26
C ALA A 179 40.08 -1.36 -14.56
N LEU A 180 40.37 -0.58 -13.51
CA LEU A 180 39.38 0.20 -12.78
C LEU A 180 38.69 1.24 -13.65
N GLN A 181 39.41 1.89 -14.57
CA GLN A 181 38.82 2.81 -15.55
C GLN A 181 37.83 2.11 -16.47
N ASN A 182 38.17 0.92 -16.97
CA ASN A 182 37.26 0.14 -17.82
C ASN A 182 36.01 -0.30 -17.06
N GLU A 183 36.15 -0.78 -15.82
CA GLU A 183 35.02 -1.11 -14.96
C GLU A 183 34.11 0.10 -14.72
N PHE A 184 34.71 1.26 -14.40
CA PHE A 184 33.98 2.51 -14.24
C PHE A 184 33.23 2.90 -15.51
N GLU A 185 33.85 2.82 -16.68
CA GLU A 185 33.19 3.10 -17.95
C GLU A 185 32.02 2.14 -18.24
N ASN A 186 32.18 0.86 -17.93
CA ASN A 186 31.13 -0.14 -18.11
C ASN A 186 29.94 0.13 -17.18
N VAL A 187 30.21 0.44 -15.90
CA VAL A 187 29.17 0.81 -14.93
C VAL A 187 28.48 2.11 -15.36
N LYS A 188 29.24 3.11 -15.79
CA LYS A 188 28.70 4.38 -16.29
C LYS A 188 27.78 4.17 -17.50
N LYS A 189 28.21 3.37 -18.49
CA LYS A 189 27.39 3.03 -19.66
C LYS A 189 26.07 2.35 -19.26
N ARG A 190 26.13 1.36 -18.36
CA ARG A 190 24.92 0.69 -17.84
C ARG A 190 24.00 1.66 -17.12
N MET A 191 24.56 2.53 -16.27
CA MET A 191 23.80 3.56 -15.55
C MET A 191 23.13 4.54 -16.52
N ASP A 192 23.82 5.00 -17.56
CA ASP A 192 23.26 5.91 -18.57
C ASP A 192 22.11 5.23 -19.34
N ASP A 193 22.27 3.96 -19.71
CA ASP A 193 21.23 3.20 -20.41
C ASP A 193 20.01 2.93 -19.54
N ASP A 194 20.22 2.58 -18.27
CA ASP A 194 19.14 2.36 -17.32
C ASP A 194 18.43 3.67 -16.95
N THR A 195 19.17 4.79 -16.85
CA THR A 195 18.57 6.12 -16.69
C THR A 195 17.69 6.47 -17.88
N LYS A 196 18.12 6.22 -19.12
CA LYS A 196 17.29 6.43 -20.31
C LYS A 196 16.05 5.53 -20.31
N LYS A 197 16.16 4.27 -19.87
CA LYS A 197 15.01 3.37 -19.74
C LYS A 197 14.04 3.86 -18.67
N ALA A 198 14.54 4.24 -17.49
CA ALA A 198 13.75 4.77 -16.39
C ALA A 198 13.00 6.03 -16.84
N GLN A 199 13.66 6.99 -17.47
CA GLN A 199 13.02 8.20 -18.00
C GLN A 199 11.90 7.90 -18.99
N ARG A 200 12.08 6.93 -19.90
CA ARG A 200 11.03 6.52 -20.84
C ARG A 200 9.84 5.90 -20.11
N LEU A 201 10.10 5.05 -19.11
CA LEU A 201 9.06 4.43 -18.29
C LEU A 201 8.32 5.45 -17.45
N GLU A 202 9.04 6.38 -16.82
CA GLU A 202 8.46 7.50 -16.06
C GLU A 202 7.60 8.40 -16.93
N GLN A 203 8.07 8.77 -18.13
CA GLN A 203 7.26 9.54 -19.08
C GLN A 203 5.98 8.78 -19.47
N LYS A 204 6.09 7.47 -19.76
CA LYS A 204 4.93 6.63 -20.08
C LYS A 204 3.95 6.55 -18.91
N ILE A 205 4.44 6.30 -17.69
CA ILE A 205 3.64 6.25 -16.47
C ILE A 205 2.97 7.60 -16.26
N LYS A 206 3.73 8.71 -16.31
CA LYS A 206 3.20 10.06 -16.14
C LYS A 206 2.07 10.37 -17.12
N VAL A 207 2.21 10.03 -18.40
CA VAL A 207 1.12 10.24 -19.38
C VAL A 207 -0.12 9.43 -19.01
N LEU A 208 0.03 8.17 -18.58
CA LEU A 208 -1.09 7.30 -18.23
C LEU A 208 -1.73 7.65 -16.88
N THR A 209 -0.95 8.12 -15.90
CA THR A 209 -1.40 8.27 -14.50
C THR A 209 -1.68 9.71 -14.09
N ASN A 210 -1.17 10.72 -14.80
CA ASN A 210 -1.30 12.12 -14.38
C ASN A 210 -2.78 12.54 -14.24
N GLY A 211 -3.66 12.12 -15.15
CA GLY A 211 -5.09 12.37 -15.04
C GLY A 211 -5.71 11.76 -13.77
N TYR A 212 -5.33 10.52 -13.44
CA TYR A 212 -5.79 9.86 -12.22
C TYR A 212 -5.22 10.52 -10.96
N GLN A 213 -3.95 10.95 -10.97
CA GLN A 213 -3.34 11.68 -9.85
C GLN A 213 -4.04 13.01 -9.58
N MET A 214 -4.33 13.79 -10.63
CA MET A 214 -5.05 15.05 -10.49
C MET A 214 -6.48 14.84 -9.96
N ARG A 215 -7.17 13.80 -10.45
CA ARG A 215 -8.50 13.43 -9.96
C ARG A 215 -8.45 12.99 -8.49
N ALA A 216 -7.47 12.19 -8.10
CA ALA A 216 -7.28 11.75 -6.73
C ALA A 216 -7.03 12.95 -5.80
N GLY A 217 -6.16 13.88 -6.17
CA GLY A 217 -5.91 15.10 -5.40
C GLY A 217 -7.16 15.97 -5.22
N LYS A 218 -7.98 16.12 -6.26
CA LYS A 218 -9.26 16.85 -6.18
C LYS A 218 -10.29 16.15 -5.30
N LEU A 219 -10.41 14.83 -5.42
CA LEU A 219 -11.32 14.05 -4.56
C LEU A 219 -10.88 14.14 -3.09
N TRP A 220 -9.58 14.10 -2.83
CA TRP A 220 -9.04 14.23 -1.48
C TRP A 220 -9.39 15.57 -0.84
N SER A 221 -9.20 16.68 -1.56
CA SER A 221 -9.56 18.00 -1.03
C SER A 221 -11.07 18.17 -0.84
N GLN A 222 -11.89 17.56 -1.70
CA GLN A 222 -13.35 17.52 -1.50
C GLN A 222 -13.73 16.74 -0.24
N ILE A 223 -13.13 15.56 -0.03
CA ILE A 223 -13.37 14.74 1.18
C ILE A 223 -12.99 15.54 2.42
N GLU A 224 -11.83 16.20 2.43
CA GLU A 224 -11.38 17.00 3.56
C GLU A 224 -12.34 18.18 3.84
N ALA A 225 -12.82 18.86 2.80
CA ALA A 225 -13.79 19.94 2.95
C ALA A 225 -15.14 19.42 3.50
N THR A 226 -15.63 18.29 3.02
CA THR A 226 -16.87 17.69 3.54
C THR A 226 -16.73 17.25 4.98
N PHE A 227 -15.57 16.75 5.39
CA PHE A 227 -15.31 16.37 6.76
C PHE A 227 -15.37 17.59 7.70
N LYS A 228 -14.75 18.70 7.31
CA LYS A 228 -14.82 19.97 8.07
C LYS A 228 -16.27 20.46 8.24
N VAL A 229 -17.08 20.39 7.17
CA VAL A 229 -18.50 20.78 7.24
C VAL A 229 -19.29 19.83 8.14
N MET A 230 -18.99 18.54 8.11
CA MET A 230 -19.62 17.54 8.95
C MET A 230 -19.30 17.77 10.44
N ASP A 231 -18.06 18.11 10.77
CA ASP A 231 -17.66 18.46 12.14
C ASP A 231 -18.40 19.70 12.64
N THR A 232 -18.49 20.75 11.82
CA THR A 232 -19.26 21.96 12.17
C THR A 232 -20.74 21.66 12.36
N ALA A 233 -21.34 20.87 11.46
CA ALA A 233 -22.75 20.47 11.59
C ALA A 233 -23.01 19.59 12.82
N GLY A 234 -22.06 18.72 13.18
CA GLY A 234 -22.12 17.90 14.39
C GLY A 234 -22.15 18.75 15.65
N THR A 235 -21.24 19.71 15.75
CA THR A 235 -21.20 20.67 16.87
C THR A 235 -22.45 21.56 16.94
N GLU A 236 -22.94 22.06 15.80
CA GLU A 236 -24.19 22.82 15.72
C GLU A 236 -25.40 22.00 16.18
N LEU A 237 -25.49 20.73 15.79
CA LEU A 237 -26.58 19.84 16.19
C LEU A 237 -26.61 19.61 17.70
N GLU A 238 -25.45 19.37 18.32
CA GLU A 238 -25.34 19.25 19.77
C GLU A 238 -25.78 20.55 20.48
N CYS A 239 -25.35 21.71 19.95
CA CYS A 239 -25.77 23.02 20.46
C CYS A 239 -27.28 23.20 20.37
N PHE A 240 -27.89 22.91 19.22
CA PHE A 240 -29.33 23.08 19.04
C PHE A 240 -30.16 22.11 19.87
N GLN A 241 -29.69 20.88 20.09
CA GLN A 241 -30.37 19.94 20.99
C GLN A 241 -30.35 20.43 22.44
N ALA A 242 -29.23 20.98 22.91
CA ALA A 242 -29.14 21.58 24.23
C ALA A 242 -30.06 22.81 24.35
N LEU A 243 -30.02 23.70 23.34
CA LEU A 243 -30.84 24.90 23.29
C LEU A 243 -32.34 24.57 23.27
N GLN A 244 -32.75 23.56 22.48
CA GLN A 244 -34.13 23.12 22.39
C GLN A 244 -34.67 22.64 23.75
N LYS A 245 -33.88 21.85 24.50
CA LYS A 245 -34.26 21.39 25.84
C LYS A 245 -34.44 22.57 26.79
N GLN A 246 -33.52 23.53 26.75
CA GLN A 246 -33.59 24.73 27.58
C GLN A 246 -34.80 25.60 27.23
N GLU A 247 -35.06 25.83 25.95
CA GLU A 247 -36.22 26.62 25.48
C GLU A 247 -37.54 25.95 25.83
N HIS A 248 -37.62 24.62 25.74
CA HIS A 248 -38.82 23.90 26.15
C HIS A 248 -39.14 24.12 27.63
N LEU A 249 -38.14 23.99 28.51
CA LEU A 249 -38.28 24.26 29.94
C LEU A 249 -38.64 25.73 30.21
N ALA A 250 -37.96 26.67 29.55
CA ALA A 250 -38.22 28.10 29.70
C ALA A 250 -39.65 28.48 29.26
N ALA A 251 -40.14 27.89 28.17
CA ALA A 251 -41.50 28.09 27.68
C ALA A 251 -42.54 27.58 28.68
N THR A 252 -42.37 26.36 29.22
CA THR A 252 -43.28 25.82 30.24
C THR A 252 -43.32 26.70 31.49
N GLN A 253 -42.15 27.17 31.97
CA GLN A 253 -42.08 28.07 33.10
C GLN A 253 -42.75 29.42 32.82
N ARG A 254 -42.56 29.99 31.62
CA ARG A 254 -43.17 31.26 31.23
C ARG A 254 -44.70 31.15 31.16
N ILE A 255 -45.22 30.06 30.61
CA ILE A 255 -46.66 29.76 30.58
C ILE A 255 -47.21 29.63 32.01
N GLY A 256 -46.53 28.87 32.88
CA GLY A 256 -46.93 28.72 34.29
C GLY A 256 -47.00 30.06 35.04
N LYS A 257 -45.96 30.90 34.89
CA LYS A 257 -45.93 32.24 35.51
C LYS A 257 -47.09 33.13 35.04
N LEU A 258 -47.31 33.19 33.72
CA LEU A 258 -48.42 33.97 33.15
C LEU A 258 -49.77 33.45 33.63
N TRP A 259 -49.93 32.14 33.75
CA TRP A 259 -51.15 31.54 34.28
C TRP A 259 -51.39 31.96 35.74
N ASP A 260 -50.38 31.89 36.60
CA ASP A 260 -50.46 32.33 38.00
C ASP A 260 -50.81 33.83 38.12
N GLU A 261 -50.19 34.68 37.29
CA GLU A 261 -50.48 36.11 37.23
C GLU A 261 -51.93 36.37 36.80
N VAL A 262 -52.43 35.66 35.80
CA VAL A 262 -53.83 35.75 35.36
C VAL A 262 -54.80 35.31 36.46
N GLN A 263 -54.50 34.25 37.20
CA GLN A 263 -55.34 33.82 38.34
C GLN A 263 -55.36 34.87 39.45
N LYS A 264 -54.21 35.47 39.79
CA LYS A 264 -54.14 36.57 40.75
C LYS A 264 -54.99 37.76 40.29
N GLN A 265 -54.89 38.13 39.01
CA GLN A 265 -55.68 39.23 38.46
C GLN A 265 -57.18 38.96 38.51
N LYS A 266 -57.61 37.73 38.19
CA LYS A 266 -59.02 37.30 38.33
C LYS A 266 -59.52 37.40 39.76
N ASN A 267 -58.71 37.02 40.75
CA ASN A 267 -59.09 37.14 42.15
C ASN A 267 -59.27 38.60 42.57
N VAL A 268 -58.37 39.48 42.12
CA VAL A 268 -58.47 40.93 42.36
C VAL A 268 -59.72 41.50 41.70
N GLU A 269 -59.98 41.13 40.45
CA GLU A 269 -61.19 41.54 39.72
C GLU A 269 -62.46 41.13 40.47
N GLN A 270 -62.55 39.87 40.93
CA GLN A 270 -63.69 39.39 41.71
C GLN A 270 -63.90 40.20 43.00
N ILE A 271 -62.82 40.56 43.69
CA ILE A 271 -62.90 41.39 44.92
C ILE A 271 -63.39 42.80 44.57
N LEU A 272 -62.89 43.41 43.50
CA LEU A 272 -63.33 44.74 43.05
C LEU A 272 -64.79 44.75 42.60
N GLN A 273 -65.23 43.74 41.85
CA GLN A 273 -66.62 43.61 41.42
C GLN A 273 -67.58 43.50 42.61
N LYS A 274 -67.22 42.72 43.64
CA LYS A 274 -68.00 42.64 44.89
C LYS A 274 -68.10 43.99 45.57
N ARG A 275 -66.97 44.68 45.78
CA ARG A 275 -66.94 46.03 46.37
C ARG A 275 -67.77 47.04 45.58
N TYR A 276 -67.73 46.97 44.26
CA TYR A 276 -68.53 47.85 43.42
C TYR A 276 -70.02 47.58 43.57
N GLY A 277 -70.43 46.30 43.65
CA GLY A 277 -71.79 45.91 44.02
C GLY A 277 -72.23 46.48 45.36
N ASP A 278 -71.42 46.32 46.40
CA ASP A 278 -71.71 46.86 47.74
C ASP A 278 -71.88 48.39 47.71
N LEU A 279 -71.05 49.10 46.95
CA LEU A 279 -71.12 50.56 46.78
C LEU A 279 -72.37 51.01 46.01
N LEU A 280 -72.81 50.25 45.00
CA LEU A 280 -74.05 50.52 44.29
C LEU A 280 -75.26 50.37 45.22
N ASP A 281 -75.28 49.33 46.05
CA ASP A 281 -76.34 49.13 47.05
C ASP A 281 -76.39 50.29 48.04
N GLU A 282 -75.23 50.76 48.53
CA GLU A 282 -75.15 51.94 49.40
C GLU A 282 -75.60 53.23 48.68
N GLN A 283 -75.19 53.43 47.42
CA GLN A 283 -75.63 54.57 46.62
C GLN A 283 -77.15 54.58 46.44
N GLU A 284 -77.74 53.42 46.15
CA GLU A 284 -79.18 53.29 45.98
C GLU A 284 -79.92 53.57 47.31
N LYS A 285 -79.40 53.08 48.45
CA LYS A 285 -79.94 53.43 49.77
C LYS A 285 -79.91 54.94 50.02
N VAL A 286 -78.79 55.60 49.75
CA VAL A 286 -78.64 57.05 49.95
C VAL A 286 -79.56 57.83 49.00
N GLN A 287 -79.70 57.40 47.75
CA GLN A 287 -80.64 58.01 46.79
C GLN A 287 -82.09 57.87 47.27
N ARG A 288 -82.51 56.69 47.70
CA ARG A 288 -83.85 56.46 48.29
C ARG A 288 -84.09 57.37 49.50
N LEU A 289 -83.10 57.54 50.37
CA LEU A 289 -83.18 58.48 51.50
C LEU A 289 -83.32 59.93 51.03
N MET A 290 -82.50 60.37 50.08
CA MET A 290 -82.56 61.73 49.52
C MET A 290 -83.90 62.02 48.84
N ASP A 291 -84.46 61.06 48.10
CA ASP A 291 -85.76 61.21 47.46
C ASP A 291 -86.90 61.22 48.49
N ALA A 292 -86.81 60.42 49.56
CA ALA A 292 -87.74 60.51 50.68
C ALA A 292 -87.69 61.89 51.36
N TYR A 293 -86.50 62.43 51.63
CA TYR A 293 -86.34 63.79 52.17
C TYR A 293 -86.84 64.88 51.23
N ARG A 294 -86.65 64.75 49.91
CA ARG A 294 -87.21 65.67 48.91
C ARG A 294 -88.74 65.65 48.90
N VAL A 295 -89.34 64.48 49.04
CA VAL A 295 -90.80 64.35 49.13
C VAL A 295 -91.30 65.00 50.43
N GLN A 296 -90.64 64.76 51.56
CA GLN A 296 -90.95 65.43 52.83
C GLN A 296 -90.84 66.95 52.72
N ALA A 297 -89.76 67.47 52.15
CA ALA A 297 -89.58 68.91 51.96
C ALA A 297 -90.67 69.53 51.08
N LYS A 298 -91.12 68.84 50.00
CA LYS A 298 -92.25 69.29 49.19
C LYS A 298 -93.56 69.30 49.95
N ILE A 299 -93.81 68.29 50.79
CA ILE A 299 -95.00 68.23 51.65
C ILE A 299 -94.96 69.38 52.66
N GLU A 300 -93.80 69.64 53.28
CA GLU A 300 -93.62 70.77 54.20
C GLU A 300 -93.76 72.12 53.51
N GLU A 301 -93.25 72.29 52.29
CA GLU A 301 -93.46 73.48 51.46
C GLU A 301 -94.94 73.65 51.07
N GLU A 302 -95.65 72.57 50.72
CA GLU A 302 -97.09 72.62 50.44
C GLU A 302 -97.91 72.95 51.70
N ILE A 303 -97.52 72.43 52.86
CA ILE A 303 -98.12 72.78 54.16
C ILE A 303 -97.84 74.25 54.49
N ALA A 304 -96.60 74.72 54.30
CA ALA A 304 -96.22 76.11 54.52
C ALA A 304 -96.90 77.07 53.53
N ALA A 305 -97.08 76.67 52.27
CA ALA A 305 -97.82 77.43 51.26
C ALA A 305 -99.32 77.47 51.58
N LYS A 306 -99.92 76.36 52.04
CA LYS A 306 -101.30 76.34 52.55
C LYS A 306 -101.46 77.23 53.78
N ASN A 307 -100.51 77.20 54.71
CA ASN A 307 -100.52 78.07 55.89
C ASN A 307 -100.36 79.55 55.52
N ARG A 308 -99.47 79.90 54.58
CA ARG A 308 -99.36 81.27 54.05
C ARG A 308 -100.61 81.73 53.28
N ALA A 309 -101.27 80.84 52.55
CA ALA A 309 -102.53 81.13 51.88
C ALA A 309 -103.68 81.35 52.89
N LEU A 310 -103.68 80.62 54.00
CA LEU A 310 -104.59 80.84 55.13
C LEU A 310 -104.31 82.18 55.84
N GLU A 311 -103.05 82.52 56.09
CA GLU A 311 -102.66 83.81 56.66
C GLU A 311 -103.04 84.99 55.75
N LEU A 312 -102.86 84.85 54.42
CA LEU A 312 -103.29 85.87 53.45
C LEU A 312 -104.84 86.02 53.41
N ALA A 313 -105.58 84.91 53.51
CA ALA A 313 -107.04 84.92 53.59
C ALA A 313 -107.57 85.50 54.91
N GLU A 314 -106.82 85.38 56.01
CA GLU A 314 -107.13 86.04 57.29
C GLU A 314 -106.78 87.54 57.27
N THR A 315 -105.77 87.97 56.50
CA THR A 315 -105.44 89.40 56.34
C THR A 315 -106.34 90.17 55.38
N GLU A 316 -107.03 89.50 54.43
CA GLU A 316 -108.04 90.14 53.55
C GLU A 316 -109.43 90.26 54.22
N ALA A 317 -109.60 89.69 55.43
CA ALA A 317 -110.86 89.70 56.18
C ALA A 317 -110.87 90.63 57.42
N ALA A 318 -109.87 91.53 57.56
CA ALA A 318 -109.77 92.53 58.63
C ALA A 318 -109.63 93.95 58.05
#